data_AF-A0A3M1YTQ9-F1
#
_entry.id   AF-A0A3M1YTQ9-F1
#
_cell.length_a   1.000
_cell.length_b   1.000
_cell.length_c   1.000
_cell.angle_alpha   90.00
_cell.angle_beta   90.00
_cell.angle_gamma   90.00
#
_symmetry.space_group_name_H-M   'P 1'
#
loop_
_entity.id
_entity.type
_entity.pdbx_description
1 polymer ?
#
loop_
_entity_poly.entity_id
_entity_poly.type
_entity_poly.pdbx_seq_one_letter_code
_entity_poly.pdbx_strand_id
1 'polypeptide(L)'
;MQPTQKYKILFTFLFLSFAVILSAQCPQLIDGQGNPSSNPYWIAPCDGNDYTLFIQSNDNIGAYTVDWGDGSPLESGSSLIPPAFVSHTYTATVDTFVVTFTETSTGCVIQGVVVMEVPVTAELGIPAGVSTQICAPDVISFTNNTNQTNGLPVSQTTVFTWNYGD
;
A
#
# COMPACT_ATOMS: atom_id res chain seq x y z
N MET A 1 -9.76 -29.53 -77.65
CA MET A 1 -9.83 -29.58 -76.17
C MET A 1 -8.64 -28.80 -75.65
N GLN A 2 -8.80 -27.48 -75.51
CA GLN A 2 -9.03 -26.71 -74.28
C GLN A 2 -7.73 -26.04 -73.80
N PRO A 3 -7.74 -24.70 -73.54
CA PRO A 3 -6.56 -23.95 -73.12
C PRO A 3 -6.45 -23.92 -71.59
N THR A 4 -5.23 -24.05 -71.04
CA THR A 4 -4.96 -23.91 -69.60
C THR A 4 -4.64 -22.45 -69.26
N GLN A 5 -5.63 -21.74 -68.72
CA GLN A 5 -5.51 -20.36 -68.23
C GLN A 5 -4.96 -20.37 -66.79
N LYS A 6 -3.79 -19.75 -66.58
CA LYS A 6 -3.15 -19.63 -65.26
C LYS A 6 -3.84 -18.53 -64.44
N TYR A 7 -4.60 -18.90 -63.42
CA TYR A 7 -5.17 -17.96 -62.44
C TYR A 7 -4.07 -17.46 -61.50
N LYS A 8 -3.71 -16.17 -61.60
CA LYS A 8 -2.95 -15.45 -60.56
C LYS A 8 -3.93 -14.93 -59.53
N ILE A 9 -4.00 -15.59 -58.37
CA ILE A 9 -4.78 -15.15 -57.22
C ILE A 9 -4.00 -14.00 -56.55
N LEU A 10 -4.48 -12.77 -56.69
CA LEU A 10 -3.95 -11.61 -56.00
C LEU A 10 -4.64 -11.51 -54.63
N PHE A 11 -3.91 -11.84 -53.56
CA PHE A 11 -4.36 -11.72 -52.17
C PHE A 11 -4.16 -10.26 -51.72
N THR A 12 -5.23 -9.46 -51.75
CA THR A 12 -5.23 -8.11 -51.17
C THR A 12 -5.41 -8.23 -49.65
N PHE A 13 -4.33 -8.04 -48.89
CA PHE A 13 -4.36 -7.96 -47.43
C PHE A 13 -5.03 -6.65 -47.00
N LEU A 14 -6.28 -6.72 -46.56
CA LEU A 14 -6.98 -5.62 -45.89
C LEU A 14 -6.44 -5.51 -44.45
N PHE A 15 -5.55 -4.55 -44.21
CA PHE A 15 -5.05 -4.23 -42.87
C PHE A 15 -6.16 -3.52 -42.08
N LEU A 16 -6.84 -4.27 -41.20
CA LEU A 16 -7.81 -3.73 -40.25
C LEU A 16 -7.03 -3.04 -39.13
N SER A 17 -6.88 -1.72 -39.20
CA SER A 17 -6.27 -0.92 -38.14
C SER A 17 -7.22 -0.87 -36.94
N PHE A 18 -7.02 -1.79 -36.00
CA PHE A 18 -7.58 -1.68 -34.66
C PHE A 18 -6.94 -0.48 -33.97
N ALA A 19 -7.74 0.56 -33.69
CA ALA A 19 -7.30 1.68 -32.86
C ALA A 19 -7.13 1.16 -31.43
N VAL A 20 -5.88 0.93 -31.03
CA VAL A 20 -5.54 0.66 -29.63
C VAL A 20 -5.68 1.98 -28.89
N ILE A 21 -6.71 2.09 -28.06
CA ILE A 21 -6.83 3.22 -27.13
C ILE A 21 -5.78 2.99 -26.05
N LEU A 22 -4.61 3.63 -26.20
CA LEU A 22 -3.57 3.66 -25.18
C LEU A 22 -4.03 4.66 -24.10
N SER A 23 -4.63 4.16 -23.02
CA SER A 23 -4.72 4.94 -21.79
C SER A 23 -3.32 5.05 -21.21
N ALA A 24 -2.83 6.28 -20.99
CA ALA A 24 -1.59 6.46 -20.24
C ALA A 24 -1.77 5.88 -18.82
N GLN A 25 -0.76 5.18 -18.32
CA GLN A 25 -0.74 4.76 -16.92
C GLN A 25 -0.65 6.01 -16.02
N CYS A 26 -1.36 5.99 -14.89
CA CYS A 26 -1.25 7.08 -13.92
C CYS A 26 0.19 7.25 -13.43
N PRO A 27 0.59 8.48 -13.07
CA PRO A 27 1.93 8.70 -12.50
C PRO A 27 2.10 7.88 -11.23
N GLN A 28 3.35 7.60 -10.87
CA GLN A 28 3.68 6.85 -9.66
C GLN A 28 4.20 7.78 -8.56
N LEU A 29 3.85 7.49 -7.31
CA LEU A 29 4.40 8.20 -6.15
C LEU A 29 5.54 7.37 -5.55
N ILE A 30 6.47 8.06 -4.87
CA ILE A 30 7.58 7.42 -4.18
C ILE A 30 7.10 6.87 -2.82
N ASP A 31 7.26 5.57 -2.60
CA ASP A 31 6.92 4.88 -1.36
C ASP A 31 7.94 5.14 -0.23
N GLY A 32 7.70 4.60 0.96
CA GLY A 32 8.58 4.76 2.12
C GLY A 32 9.97 4.12 1.95
N GLN A 33 10.17 3.29 0.93
CA GLN A 33 11.45 2.67 0.57
C GLN A 33 12.15 3.41 -0.58
N GLY A 34 11.55 4.49 -1.11
CA GLY A 34 12.13 5.28 -2.19
C GLY A 34 11.82 4.76 -3.59
N ASN A 35 10.87 3.84 -3.76
CA ASN A 35 10.52 3.26 -5.06
C ASN A 35 9.23 3.88 -5.62
N PRO A 36 9.12 4.07 -6.96
CA PRO A 36 7.86 4.43 -7.60
C PRO A 36 6.81 3.32 -7.46
N SER A 37 5.63 3.67 -6.97
CA SER A 37 4.51 2.76 -6.75
C SER A 37 3.17 3.40 -7.13
N SER A 38 2.24 2.58 -7.65
CA SER A 38 0.83 2.96 -7.81
C SER A 38 0.03 2.80 -6.52
N ASN A 39 0.58 2.05 -5.56
CA ASN A 39 -0.02 1.75 -4.26
C ASN A 39 1.05 1.98 -3.19
N PRO A 40 1.53 3.23 -3.01
CA PRO A 40 2.66 3.51 -2.13
C PRO A 40 2.32 3.20 -0.67
N TYR A 41 3.32 2.76 0.08
CA TYR A 41 3.18 2.41 1.48
C TYR A 41 4.25 3.14 2.29
N TRP A 42 3.83 3.88 3.31
CA TRP A 42 4.71 4.65 4.18
C TRP A 42 4.54 4.18 5.62
N ILE A 43 5.65 3.93 6.29
CA ILE A 43 5.66 3.49 7.68
C ILE A 43 6.37 4.58 8.46
N ALA A 44 5.67 5.19 9.41
CA ALA A 44 6.25 6.14 10.34
C ALA A 44 7.34 5.45 11.18
N PRO A 45 8.31 6.20 11.74
CA PRO A 45 9.14 5.68 12.80
C PRO A 45 8.23 5.07 13.88
N CYS A 46 8.48 3.82 14.26
CA CYS A 46 7.66 3.13 15.27
C CYS A 46 7.96 3.67 16.67
N ASP A 47 7.77 4.96 16.89
CA ASP A 47 8.06 5.68 18.14
C ASP A 47 6.83 6.35 18.75
N GLY A 48 5.70 6.35 18.01
CA GLY A 48 4.43 6.94 18.45
C GLY A 48 4.42 8.47 18.46
N ASN A 49 5.39 9.12 17.83
CA ASN A 49 5.42 10.57 17.70
C ASN A 49 4.68 11.05 16.45
N ASP A 50 4.56 12.37 16.29
CA ASP A 50 4.07 12.98 15.05
C ASP A 50 4.92 12.52 13.86
N TYR A 51 4.26 12.24 12.73
CA TYR A 51 4.93 11.80 11.52
C TYR A 51 4.64 12.74 10.36
N THR A 52 5.70 13.32 9.78
CA THR A 52 5.58 14.12 8.56
C THR A 52 5.87 13.25 7.34
N LEU A 53 4.84 13.03 6.53
CA LEU A 53 4.96 12.41 5.21
C LEU A 53 5.38 13.45 4.18
N PHE A 54 6.25 13.07 3.25
CA PHE A 54 6.62 13.83 2.07
C PHE A 54 6.25 13.02 0.83
N ILE A 55 5.24 13.47 0.08
CA ILE A 55 4.87 12.87 -1.20
C ILE A 55 5.74 13.45 -2.30
N GLN A 56 6.38 12.57 -3.05
CA GLN A 56 7.19 12.87 -4.22
C GLN A 56 6.81 11.93 -5.37
N SER A 57 7.22 12.29 -6.58
CA SER A 57 7.10 11.46 -7.78
C SER A 57 8.41 11.53 -8.59
N ASN A 58 8.61 10.59 -9.51
CA ASN A 58 9.61 10.72 -10.58
C ASN A 58 9.00 11.31 -11.86
N ASP A 59 7.68 11.39 -11.93
CA ASP A 59 6.92 11.92 -13.05
C ASP A 59 6.58 13.39 -12.82
N ASN A 60 6.40 14.14 -13.90
CA ASN A 60 5.84 15.48 -13.83
C ASN A 60 4.33 15.37 -13.70
N ILE A 61 3.78 15.73 -12.55
CA ILE A 61 2.34 15.71 -12.30
C ILE A 61 1.78 17.12 -12.44
N GLY A 62 0.63 17.24 -13.11
CA GLY A 62 -0.12 18.48 -13.23
C GLY A 62 -0.79 18.90 -11.93
N ALA A 63 -1.86 19.69 -12.03
CA ALA A 63 -2.63 20.11 -10.87
C ALA A 63 -3.19 18.88 -10.14
N TYR A 64 -3.10 18.87 -8.81
CA TYR A 64 -3.47 17.71 -7.99
C TYR A 64 -4.22 18.13 -6.73
N THR A 65 -4.89 17.16 -6.12
CA THR A 65 -5.42 17.24 -4.76
C THR A 65 -4.98 16.04 -3.93
N VAL A 66 -4.86 16.22 -2.61
CA VAL A 66 -4.52 15.16 -1.66
C VAL A 66 -5.53 15.15 -0.53
N ASP A 67 -6.19 14.00 -0.35
CA ASP A 67 -6.91 13.67 0.87
C ASP A 67 -5.98 12.82 1.74
N TRP A 68 -5.67 13.31 2.95
CA TRP A 68 -4.74 12.68 3.88
C TRP A 68 -5.40 11.54 4.70
N GLY A 69 -6.72 11.42 4.65
CA GLY A 69 -7.45 10.33 5.32
C GLY A 69 -7.54 10.45 6.85
N ASP A 70 -6.97 11.50 7.45
CA ASP A 70 -7.01 11.78 8.90
C ASP A 70 -8.12 12.79 9.30
N GLY A 71 -8.96 13.19 8.34
CA GLY A 71 -10.00 14.19 8.52
C GLY A 71 -9.53 15.64 8.35
N SER A 72 -8.25 15.87 8.03
CA SER A 72 -7.75 17.18 7.62
C SER A 72 -8.43 17.67 6.34
N PRO A 73 -8.47 19.00 6.09
CA PRO A 73 -8.99 19.53 4.84
C PRO A 73 -8.22 19.00 3.62
N LEU A 74 -8.93 18.85 2.50
CA LEU A 74 -8.33 18.48 1.22
C LEU A 74 -7.25 19.51 0.81
N GLU A 75 -6.05 19.03 0.52
CA GLU A 75 -4.95 19.86 0.04
C GLU A 75 -4.94 19.90 -1.50
N SER A 76 -4.51 21.02 -2.09
CA SER A 76 -4.45 21.18 -3.55
C SER A 76 -3.16 21.87 -3.98
N GLY A 77 -2.59 21.41 -5.10
CA GLY A 77 -1.39 22.01 -5.71
C GLY A 77 -1.54 22.18 -7.23
N SER A 78 -0.80 23.14 -7.79
CA SER A 78 -0.84 23.43 -9.24
C SER A 78 0.01 22.47 -10.08
N SER A 79 1.06 21.91 -9.49
CA SER A 79 1.94 20.92 -10.13
C SER A 79 2.85 20.26 -9.09
N LEU A 80 3.20 18.98 -9.29
CA LEU A 80 4.24 18.30 -8.54
C LEU A 80 5.33 17.84 -9.53
N ILE A 81 6.38 18.65 -9.65
CA ILE A 81 7.48 18.44 -10.61
C ILE A 81 8.74 18.14 -9.81
N PRO A 82 9.42 16.99 -10.03
CA PRO A 82 10.60 16.63 -9.27
C PRO A 82 11.68 17.72 -9.35
N PRO A 83 12.36 18.06 -8.24
CA PRO A 83 12.36 17.39 -6.94
C PRO A 83 11.33 17.91 -5.93
N ALA A 84 10.29 18.63 -6.38
CA ALA A 84 9.26 19.17 -5.48
C ALA A 84 8.53 18.06 -4.70
N PHE A 85 7.98 18.43 -3.56
CA PHE A 85 7.21 17.57 -2.68
C PHE A 85 5.99 18.31 -2.13
N VAL A 86 5.00 17.55 -1.69
CA VAL A 86 3.92 18.01 -0.81
C VAL A 86 4.01 17.26 0.51
N SER A 87 3.75 17.92 1.63
CA SER A 87 3.98 17.33 2.95
C SER A 87 2.82 17.55 3.90
N HIS A 88 2.56 16.55 4.73
CA HIS A 88 1.53 16.60 5.77
C HIS A 88 2.03 15.96 7.05
N THR A 89 1.63 16.51 8.18
CA THR A 89 2.00 16.00 9.50
C THR A 89 0.79 15.34 10.15
N TYR A 90 0.89 14.03 10.35
CA TYR A 90 -0.03 13.26 11.16
C TYR A 90 0.33 13.42 12.64
N THR A 91 -0.66 13.70 13.48
CA THR A 91 -0.44 13.80 14.93
C THR A 91 -0.24 12.42 15.54
N ALA A 92 0.60 12.34 16.57
CA ALA A 92 0.94 11.15 17.34
C ALA A 92 -0.30 10.28 17.67
N THR A 93 -0.39 9.13 17.00
CA THR A 93 -1.43 8.12 17.21
C THR A 93 -0.96 6.76 16.69
N VAL A 94 -1.63 5.70 17.12
CA VAL A 94 -1.49 4.36 16.52
C VAL A 94 -2.67 4.17 15.59
N ASP A 95 -2.43 4.27 14.28
CA ASP A 95 -3.49 4.13 13.28
C ASP A 95 -2.92 3.89 11.86
N THR A 96 -3.82 3.62 10.92
CA THR A 96 -3.54 3.50 9.50
C THR A 96 -4.41 4.49 8.72
N PHE A 97 -3.79 5.33 7.89
CA PHE A 97 -4.48 6.33 7.07
C PHE A 97 -4.41 5.97 5.59
N VAL A 98 -5.53 6.14 4.89
CA VAL A 98 -5.59 6.00 3.44
C VAL A 98 -5.39 7.37 2.80
N VAL A 99 -4.28 7.55 2.10
CA VAL A 99 -3.97 8.77 1.37
C VAL A 99 -4.49 8.65 -0.05
N THR A 100 -5.35 9.57 -0.46
CA THR A 100 -5.88 9.62 -1.84
C THR A 100 -5.29 10.81 -2.57
N PHE A 101 -4.34 10.55 -3.46
CA PHE A 101 -3.75 11.55 -4.34
C PHE A 101 -4.48 11.53 -5.68
N THR A 102 -5.01 12.67 -6.13
CA THR A 102 -5.73 12.80 -7.40
C THR A 102 -5.07 13.82 -8.30
N GLU A 103 -4.60 13.42 -9.48
CA GLU A 103 -4.21 14.34 -10.53
C GLU A 103 -5.47 14.85 -11.26
N THR A 104 -5.78 16.12 -11.07
CA THR A 104 -7.03 16.74 -11.54
C THR A 104 -7.09 16.93 -13.05
N SER A 105 -5.94 17.04 -13.73
CA SER A 105 -5.86 17.20 -15.19
C SER A 105 -6.23 15.92 -15.94
N THR A 106 -5.86 14.76 -15.39
CA THR A 106 -6.06 13.45 -16.02
C THR A 106 -7.18 12.65 -15.36
N GLY A 107 -7.56 13.00 -14.12
CA GLY A 107 -8.47 12.21 -13.29
C GLY A 107 -7.81 10.98 -12.67
N CYS A 108 -6.48 10.88 -12.74
CA CYS A 108 -5.75 9.77 -12.16
C CYS A 108 -5.81 9.80 -10.63
N VAL A 109 -6.18 8.67 -10.02
CA VAL A 109 -6.27 8.50 -8.57
C VAL A 109 -5.27 7.44 -8.13
N ILE A 110 -4.43 7.80 -7.16
CA ILE A 110 -3.41 6.96 -6.54
C ILE A 110 -3.76 6.86 -5.06
N GLN A 111 -3.89 5.64 -4.56
CA GLN A 111 -4.18 5.39 -3.14
C GLN A 111 -2.95 4.79 -2.46
N GLY A 112 -2.47 5.49 -1.45
CA GLY A 112 -1.39 5.02 -0.58
C GLY A 112 -1.87 4.77 0.83
N VAL A 113 -1.00 4.14 1.62
CA VAL A 113 -1.28 3.85 3.03
C VAL A 113 -0.14 4.40 3.88
N VAL A 114 -0.51 5.15 4.92
CA VAL A 114 0.41 5.56 5.99
C VAL A 114 0.10 4.71 7.21
N VAL A 115 1.14 4.11 7.80
CA VAL A 115 1.04 3.32 9.02
C VAL A 115 1.82 4.00 10.13
N MET A 116 1.13 4.32 11.21
CA MET A 116 1.70 4.85 12.45
C MET A 116 1.52 3.82 13.56
N GLU A 117 2.63 3.37 14.12
CA GLU A 117 2.67 2.28 15.08
C GLU A 117 3.64 2.59 16.22
N VAL A 118 3.52 1.83 17.30
CA VAL A 118 4.47 1.84 18.42
C VAL A 118 5.12 0.45 18.56
N PRO A 119 6.28 0.34 19.24
CA PRO A 119 6.94 -0.94 19.40
C PRO A 119 6.06 -1.94 20.14
N VAL A 120 6.06 -3.18 19.66
CA VAL A 120 5.39 -4.32 20.27
C VAL A 120 6.37 -5.19 21.05
N THR A 121 5.96 -5.68 22.22
CA THR A 121 6.69 -6.67 23.00
C THR A 121 5.98 -8.01 22.89
N ALA A 122 6.61 -8.96 22.21
CA ALA A 122 6.09 -10.32 22.07
C ALA A 122 6.10 -11.04 23.41
N GLU A 123 4.95 -11.60 23.81
CA GLU A 123 4.82 -12.39 25.03
C GLU A 123 3.86 -13.57 24.83
N LEU A 124 4.30 -14.76 25.20
CA LEU A 124 3.45 -15.93 25.37
C LEU A 124 3.42 -16.30 26.85
N GLY A 125 2.23 -16.30 27.42
CA GLY A 125 1.99 -16.66 28.82
C GLY A 125 1.23 -17.98 28.96
N ILE A 126 1.26 -18.52 30.17
CA ILE A 126 0.35 -19.56 30.62
C ILE A 126 -0.80 -18.86 31.37
N PRO A 127 -2.07 -19.12 31.05
CA PRO A 127 -3.18 -18.49 31.77
C PRO A 127 -3.10 -18.74 33.27
N ALA A 128 -3.49 -17.75 34.07
CA ALA A 128 -3.52 -17.89 35.52
C ALA A 128 -4.47 -19.01 35.94
N GLY A 129 -4.03 -19.83 36.90
CA GLY A 129 -4.83 -20.96 37.43
C GLY A 129 -4.73 -22.25 36.62
N VAL A 130 -3.92 -22.30 35.56
CA VAL A 130 -3.66 -23.53 34.81
C VAL A 130 -2.44 -24.26 35.39
N SER A 131 -2.52 -25.58 35.51
CA SER A 131 -1.36 -26.39 35.93
C SER A 131 -0.31 -26.42 34.82
N THR A 132 0.93 -26.13 35.15
CA THR A 132 2.08 -26.30 34.24
C THR A 132 2.59 -27.73 34.18
N GLN A 133 1.99 -28.62 35.00
CA GLN A 133 2.32 -30.04 35.05
C GLN A 133 1.05 -30.86 34.86
N ILE A 134 1.02 -31.65 33.79
CA ILE A 134 -0.08 -32.54 33.43
C ILE A 134 0.44 -33.95 33.19
N CYS A 135 -0.44 -34.94 33.30
CA CYS A 135 -0.17 -36.30 32.86
C CYS A 135 -0.77 -36.49 31.47
N ALA A 136 -0.03 -37.08 30.53
CA ALA A 136 -0.59 -37.40 29.22
C ALA A 136 -1.63 -38.56 29.34
N PRO A 137 -2.76 -38.51 28.59
CA PRO A 137 -3.18 -37.43 27.68
C PRO A 137 -3.95 -36.32 28.43
N ASP A 138 -3.52 -35.07 28.25
CA ASP A 138 -4.22 -33.89 28.78
C ASP A 138 -3.82 -32.64 27.96
N VAL A 139 -4.51 -31.52 28.15
CA VAL A 139 -4.37 -30.29 27.37
C VAL A 139 -3.51 -29.26 28.11
N ILE A 140 -2.52 -28.69 27.42
CA ILE A 140 -1.80 -27.49 27.86
C ILE A 140 -2.28 -26.31 27.03
N SER A 141 -2.69 -25.23 27.69
CA SER A 141 -3.14 -23.99 27.05
C SER A 141 -2.09 -22.88 27.17
N PHE A 142 -1.93 -22.10 26.11
CA PHE A 142 -1.10 -20.90 26.08
C PHE A 142 -1.98 -19.68 25.75
N THR A 143 -1.55 -18.49 26.15
CA THR A 143 -2.19 -17.22 25.80
C THR A 143 -1.17 -16.25 25.23
N ASN A 144 -1.56 -15.59 24.15
CA ASN A 144 -0.79 -14.49 23.59
C ASN A 144 -1.00 -13.25 24.45
N ASN A 145 0.03 -12.84 25.19
CA ASN A 145 0.04 -11.64 26.03
C ASN A 145 0.79 -10.47 25.35
N THR A 146 1.10 -10.59 24.05
CA THR A 146 1.79 -9.53 23.30
C THR A 146 1.04 -8.21 23.46
N ASN A 147 1.78 -7.19 23.81
CA ASN A 147 1.27 -5.84 24.03
C ASN A 147 2.11 -4.82 23.27
N GLN A 148 1.52 -3.66 23.01
CA GLN A 148 2.25 -2.48 22.61
C GLN A 148 2.87 -1.79 23.83
N THR A 149 3.93 -1.01 23.58
CA THR A 149 4.51 -0.11 24.58
C THR A 149 3.38 0.68 25.27
N ASN A 150 3.49 0.85 26.58
CA ASN A 150 2.46 1.47 27.44
C ASN A 150 1.19 0.62 27.67
N GLY A 151 1.21 -0.68 27.39
CA GLY A 151 0.11 -1.59 27.72
C GLY A 151 -1.11 -1.46 26.81
N LEU A 152 -0.93 -0.85 25.64
CA LEU A 152 -1.96 -0.76 24.61
C LEU A 152 -2.11 -2.12 23.89
N PRO A 153 -3.30 -2.43 23.37
CA PRO A 153 -3.47 -3.60 22.51
C PRO A 153 -2.61 -3.47 21.26
N VAL A 154 -2.15 -4.60 20.73
CA VAL A 154 -1.46 -4.62 19.43
C VAL A 154 -2.36 -4.17 18.29
N SER A 155 -1.78 -3.45 17.32
CA SER A 155 -2.48 -3.05 16.11
C SER A 155 -2.92 -4.24 15.25
N GLN A 156 -3.99 -4.03 14.47
CA GLN A 156 -4.54 -4.99 13.52
C GLN A 156 -3.54 -5.39 12.41
N THR A 157 -2.49 -4.59 12.20
CA THR A 157 -1.41 -4.88 11.26
C THR A 157 -0.44 -5.95 11.78
N THR A 158 -0.53 -6.35 13.07
CA THR A 158 0.38 -7.31 13.70
C THR A 158 0.05 -8.75 13.29
N VAL A 159 1.04 -9.47 12.75
CA VAL A 159 0.90 -10.89 12.39
C VAL A 159 1.57 -11.77 13.45
N PHE A 160 0.82 -12.76 13.96
CA PHE A 160 1.30 -13.73 14.93
C PHE A 160 1.55 -15.08 14.28
N THR A 161 2.71 -15.67 14.52
CA THR A 161 3.05 -17.03 14.09
C THR A 161 3.51 -17.84 15.30
N TRP A 162 2.94 -19.02 15.49
CA TRP A 162 3.34 -19.97 16.52
C TRP A 162 3.88 -21.24 15.87
N ASN A 163 4.99 -21.75 16.38
CA ASN A 163 5.57 -23.02 15.96
C ASN A 163 6.00 -23.78 17.22
N TYR A 164 5.39 -24.93 17.46
CA TYR A 164 5.68 -25.79 18.61
C TYR A 164 6.78 -26.82 18.33
N GLY A 165 7.22 -26.92 17.07
CA GLY A 165 8.41 -27.68 16.67
C GLY A 165 8.26 -29.20 16.63
N ASP A 166 7.08 -29.73 16.97
CA ASP A 166 6.70 -31.14 16.87
C ASP A 166 5.86 -31.47 15.62
#